data_AF-G0MNL7-F1
#
_entry.id   AF-G0MNL7-F1
#
_cell.length_a   1.000
_cell.length_b   1.000
_cell.length_c   1.000
_cell.angle_alpha   90.00
_cell.angle_beta   90.00
_cell.angle_gamma   90.00
#
_symmetry.space_group_name_H-M   'P 1'
#
loop_
_entity.id
_entity.type
_entity.pdbx_description
1 polymer ?
#
loop_
_entity_poly.entity_id
_entity_poly.type
_entity_poly.pdbx_seq_one_letter_code
_entity_poly.pdbx_strand_id
1 'polypeptide(L)'
;MLRDKQPGTFVVRDSNSFPGAFGLALKVSTPPPGVNPGDGTELVRHFLIEPSPKGVKLKGCNNEPVFGSLSALVYQHSITALALPTKLVLPDFDPAATPEHLSATQALLEQGAACNVVYVGSVDVESLTGNECVKRSIATCSQRVMNGENRAVSVHFKVSSQGVTLTDNTRKVFFRRHFNVQSVIFAGMDPVDRRFENIRALGFHDGCIAQARLFAFVARIPSSSENACHVFAELEPEQPGSAVVNFINKVMLAQKNRP
;
A
#
# COMPACT_ATOMS: atom_id res chain seq x y z
N MET A 1 17.72 -9.97 -4.43
CA MET A 1 16.49 -9.93 -5.26
C MET A 1 15.63 -11.19 -5.18
N LEU A 2 16.16 -12.41 -5.34
CA LEU A 2 15.32 -13.64 -5.32
C LEU A 2 15.42 -14.49 -4.03
N ARG A 3 16.37 -14.22 -3.12
CA ARG A 3 16.66 -15.10 -1.97
C ARG A 3 15.45 -15.31 -1.05
N ASP A 4 14.74 -14.24 -0.71
CA ASP A 4 13.60 -14.25 0.22
C ASP A 4 12.24 -14.33 -0.49
N LYS A 5 12.22 -14.76 -1.75
CA LYS A 5 10.99 -14.90 -2.55
C LYS A 5 10.50 -16.35 -2.54
N GLN A 6 9.23 -16.53 -2.89
CA GLN A 6 8.63 -17.87 -2.99
C GLN A 6 9.22 -18.66 -4.17
N PRO A 7 9.28 -20.00 -4.08
CA PRO A 7 9.62 -20.87 -5.21
C PRO A 7 8.78 -20.55 -6.46
N GLY A 8 9.40 -20.59 -7.64
CA GLY A 8 8.77 -20.20 -8.90
C GLY A 8 8.95 -18.72 -9.27
N THR A 9 9.34 -17.86 -8.32
CA THR A 9 9.71 -16.46 -8.63
C THR A 9 10.96 -16.42 -9.49
N PHE A 10 10.96 -15.61 -10.55
CA PHE A 10 12.04 -15.58 -11.51
C PHE A 10 12.39 -14.18 -12.00
N VAL A 11 13.57 -14.05 -12.62
CA VAL A 11 14.03 -12.85 -13.32
C VAL A 11 14.65 -13.29 -14.64
N VAL A 12 14.28 -12.63 -15.73
CA VAL A 12 14.97 -12.74 -17.02
C VAL A 12 15.73 -11.45 -17.27
N ARG A 13 16.98 -11.57 -17.73
CA ARG A 13 17.85 -10.44 -18.09
C ARG A 13 18.71 -10.79 -19.28
N ASP A 14 19.29 -9.79 -19.93
CA ASP A 14 20.35 -10.04 -20.91
C ASP A 14 21.52 -10.80 -20.29
N SER A 15 22.06 -11.75 -21.04
CA SER A 15 23.20 -12.54 -20.59
C SER A 15 24.49 -11.75 -20.75
N ASN A 16 25.18 -11.49 -19.64
CA ASN A 16 26.52 -10.90 -19.67
C ASN A 16 27.58 -11.86 -20.20
N SER A 17 27.34 -13.17 -20.12
CA SER A 17 28.31 -14.21 -20.48
C SER A 17 28.16 -14.72 -21.91
N PHE A 18 26.98 -14.55 -22.52
CA PHE A 18 26.66 -15.03 -23.86
C PHE A 18 25.91 -13.93 -24.63
N PRO A 19 26.59 -13.17 -25.51
CA PRO A 19 25.97 -12.08 -26.26
C PRO A 19 24.72 -12.53 -27.03
N GLY A 20 23.63 -11.79 -26.91
CA GLY A 20 22.35 -12.07 -27.59
C GLY A 20 21.50 -13.19 -26.96
N ALA A 21 21.96 -13.80 -25.86
CA ALA A 21 21.18 -14.75 -25.07
C ALA A 21 20.58 -14.08 -23.82
N PHE A 22 19.60 -14.74 -23.19
CA PHE A 22 19.01 -14.29 -21.94
C PHE A 22 19.41 -15.21 -20.77
N GLY A 23 19.67 -14.64 -19.61
CA GLY A 23 19.80 -15.37 -18.36
C GLY A 23 18.48 -15.41 -17.60
N LEU A 24 18.03 -16.61 -17.24
CA LEU A 24 16.87 -16.85 -16.37
C LEU A 24 17.36 -17.28 -14.99
N ALA A 25 17.07 -16.48 -13.96
CA ALA A 25 17.28 -16.85 -12.57
C ALA A 25 15.94 -17.25 -11.93
N LEU A 26 15.86 -18.44 -11.34
CA LEU A 26 14.64 -19.03 -10.80
C LEU A 26 14.85 -19.44 -9.33
N LYS A 27 13.96 -18.98 -8.45
CA LYS A 27 13.91 -19.44 -7.06
C LYS A 27 13.27 -20.83 -7.00
N VAL A 28 13.93 -21.77 -6.31
CA VAL A 28 13.47 -23.15 -6.11
C VAL A 28 13.26 -23.45 -4.62
N SER A 29 12.48 -24.50 -4.33
CA SER A 29 12.17 -24.96 -2.97
C SER A 29 13.26 -25.85 -2.36
N THR A 30 14.02 -26.55 -3.18
CA THR A 30 15.01 -27.54 -2.73
C THR A 30 16.36 -27.31 -3.41
N PRO A 31 17.49 -27.45 -2.67
CA PRO A 31 18.81 -27.39 -3.26
C PRO A 31 19.05 -28.59 -4.21
N PRO A 32 20.02 -28.49 -5.14
CA PRO A 32 20.39 -29.60 -6.00
C PRO A 32 20.91 -30.81 -5.21
N PRO A 33 20.78 -32.04 -5.73
CA PRO A 33 21.36 -33.23 -5.11
C PRO A 33 22.88 -33.04 -4.88
N GLY A 34 23.33 -33.26 -3.65
CA GLY A 34 24.75 -33.15 -3.27
C GLY A 34 25.20 -31.78 -2.75
N VAL A 35 24.29 -30.81 -2.62
CA VAL A 35 24.58 -29.50 -1.99
C VAL A 35 23.93 -29.47 -0.61
N ASN A 36 24.74 -29.26 0.44
CA ASN A 36 24.22 -29.11 1.80
C ASN A 36 23.40 -27.81 1.91
N PRO A 37 22.25 -27.82 2.62
CA PRO A 37 21.49 -26.61 2.89
C PRO A 37 22.38 -25.63 3.67
N GLY A 38 22.59 -24.43 3.12
CA GLY A 38 23.37 -23.33 3.67
C GLY A 38 22.51 -22.07 3.79
N ASP A 39 23.09 -20.89 3.52
CA ASP A 39 22.43 -19.58 3.70
C ASP A 39 21.32 -19.26 2.66
N GLY A 40 20.75 -20.28 1.99
CA GLY A 40 19.65 -20.14 1.03
C GLY A 40 20.07 -19.60 -0.34
N THR A 41 21.37 -19.45 -0.59
CA THR A 41 21.92 -19.00 -1.88
C THR A 41 21.82 -20.08 -2.95
N GLU A 42 21.87 -21.34 -2.54
CA GLU A 42 21.74 -22.54 -3.34
C GLU A 42 20.32 -22.76 -3.92
N LEU A 43 19.35 -21.97 -3.46
CA LEU A 43 17.96 -22.03 -3.90
C LEU A 43 17.67 -21.15 -5.13
N VAL A 44 18.68 -20.59 -5.78
CA VAL A 44 18.51 -19.86 -7.05
C VAL A 44 19.21 -20.61 -8.17
N ARG A 45 18.41 -21.14 -9.10
CA ARG A 45 18.90 -21.83 -10.30
C ARG A 45 19.01 -20.85 -11.45
N HIS A 46 20.11 -20.94 -12.18
CA HIS A 46 20.38 -20.11 -13.35
C HIS A 46 20.31 -20.97 -14.60
N PHE A 47 19.57 -20.51 -15.59
CA PHE A 47 19.42 -21.13 -16.89
C PHE A 47 19.81 -20.11 -17.97
N LEU A 48 20.29 -20.62 -19.11
CA LEU A 48 20.53 -19.79 -20.27
C LEU A 48 19.47 -20.07 -21.33
N ILE A 49 18.87 -19.00 -21.85
CA ILE A 49 17.94 -19.04 -22.98
C ILE A 49 18.71 -18.54 -24.20
N GLU A 50 18.93 -19.43 -25.16
CA GLU A 50 19.67 -19.11 -26.39
C GLU A 50 18.73 -18.73 -27.52
N PRO A 51 19.13 -17.76 -28.35
CA PRO A 51 18.42 -17.48 -29.60
C PRO A 51 18.60 -18.65 -30.57
N SER A 52 17.60 -18.84 -31.41
CA SER A 52 17.58 -19.80 -32.51
C SER A 52 16.90 -19.17 -33.73
N PRO A 53 17.08 -19.73 -34.93
CA PRO A 53 16.43 -19.20 -36.13
C PRO A 53 14.89 -19.15 -36.06
N LYS A 54 14.27 -19.95 -35.19
CA LYS A 54 12.81 -20.05 -35.02
C LYS A 54 12.30 -19.44 -33.71
N GLY A 55 13.15 -18.72 -32.97
CA GLY A 55 12.80 -18.10 -31.69
C GLY A 55 13.85 -18.39 -30.60
N VAL A 56 13.48 -18.96 -29.46
CA VAL A 56 14.37 -19.19 -28.31
C VAL A 56 14.22 -20.59 -27.70
N LYS A 57 15.24 -21.06 -26.98
CA LYS A 57 15.21 -22.35 -26.25
C LYS A 57 16.11 -22.34 -25.02
N LEU A 58 15.88 -23.23 -24.05
CA LEU A 58 16.80 -23.43 -22.94
C LEU A 58 18.06 -24.20 -23.38
N LYS A 59 19.24 -23.67 -23.06
CA LYS A 59 20.54 -24.31 -23.34
C LYS A 59 20.67 -25.60 -22.54
N GLY A 60 21.08 -26.68 -23.21
CA GLY A 60 21.30 -27.98 -22.57
C GLY A 60 20.03 -28.81 -22.34
N CYS A 61 18.86 -28.30 -22.73
CA CYS A 61 17.57 -28.98 -22.58
C CYS A 61 17.05 -29.45 -23.95
N ASN A 62 17.65 -30.52 -24.50
CA ASN A 62 17.34 -31.01 -25.85
C ASN A 62 15.90 -31.54 -26.02
N ASN A 63 15.21 -31.85 -24.92
CA ASN A 63 13.84 -32.36 -24.93
C ASN A 63 12.80 -31.24 -25.03
N GLU A 64 13.20 -29.97 -24.98
CA GLU A 64 12.28 -28.85 -25.09
C GLU A 64 12.07 -28.38 -26.53
N PRO A 65 10.85 -27.93 -26.87
CA PRO A 65 10.58 -27.31 -28.14
C PRO A 65 11.28 -25.95 -28.25
N VAL A 66 11.47 -25.48 -29.48
CA VAL A 66 11.82 -24.08 -29.74
C VAL A 66 10.57 -23.23 -29.61
N PHE A 67 10.64 -22.19 -28.80
CA PHE A 67 9.53 -21.25 -28.58
C PHE A 67 9.66 -20.05 -29.51
N GLY A 68 8.56 -19.59 -30.12
CA GLY A 68 8.59 -18.49 -31.08
C GLY A 68 9.08 -17.15 -30.52
N SER A 69 9.03 -16.97 -29.20
CA SER A 69 9.54 -15.77 -28.50
C SER A 69 9.89 -16.06 -27.05
N LEU A 70 10.61 -15.14 -26.41
CA LEU A 70 10.90 -15.21 -24.98
C LEU A 70 9.62 -15.24 -24.13
N SER A 71 8.61 -14.44 -24.50
CA SER A 71 7.31 -14.42 -23.82
C SER A 71 6.57 -15.75 -23.97
N ALA A 72 6.63 -16.39 -25.14
CA ALA A 72 6.02 -17.69 -25.36
C ALA A 72 6.67 -18.79 -24.49
N LEU A 73 8.01 -18.76 -24.36
CA LEU A 73 8.75 -19.63 -23.45
C LEU A 73 8.27 -19.40 -22.02
N VAL A 74 8.33 -18.16 -21.53
CA VAL A 74 7.95 -17.81 -20.15
C VAL A 74 6.50 -18.20 -19.84
N TYR A 75 5.58 -17.93 -20.78
CA TYR A 75 4.17 -18.29 -20.64
C TYR A 75 3.98 -19.81 -20.54
N GLN A 76 4.58 -20.59 -21.45
CA GLN A 76 4.47 -22.05 -21.39
C GLN A 76 5.04 -22.60 -20.08
N HIS A 77 6.18 -22.07 -19.63
CA HIS A 77 6.82 -22.49 -18.39
C HIS A 77 6.05 -22.10 -17.12
N SER A 78 5.09 -21.17 -17.23
CA SER A 78 4.16 -20.85 -16.14
C SER A 78 3.03 -21.86 -16.00
N ILE A 79 2.61 -22.47 -17.12
CA ILE A 79 1.56 -23.50 -17.15
C ILE A 79 2.16 -24.87 -16.79
N THR A 80 3.33 -25.19 -17.34
CA THR A 80 4.04 -26.48 -17.17
C THR A 80 5.53 -26.24 -16.94
N ALA A 81 6.15 -26.88 -15.94
CA ALA A 81 7.55 -26.59 -15.60
C ALA A 81 8.55 -26.98 -16.72
N LEU A 82 8.24 -28.04 -17.49
CA LEU A 82 9.11 -28.62 -18.52
C LEU A 82 10.50 -28.98 -17.96
N ALA A 83 11.60 -28.48 -18.52
CA ALA A 83 12.95 -28.75 -18.01
C ALA A 83 13.32 -27.92 -16.77
N LEU A 84 12.44 -27.00 -16.32
CA LEU A 84 12.66 -26.26 -15.09
C LEU A 84 12.24 -27.11 -13.87
N PRO A 85 12.92 -26.93 -12.73
CA PRO A 85 12.62 -27.66 -11.48
C PRO A 85 11.26 -27.29 -10.87
N THR A 86 10.69 -26.15 -11.25
CA THR A 86 9.34 -25.72 -10.86
C THR A 86 8.77 -24.80 -11.93
N LYS A 87 7.45 -24.62 -11.92
CA LYS A 87 6.76 -23.68 -12.82
C LYS A 87 7.19 -22.25 -12.52
N LEU A 88 7.22 -21.42 -13.55
CA LEU A 88 7.39 -19.99 -13.38
C LEU A 88 6.10 -19.41 -12.80
N VAL A 89 6.21 -18.64 -11.74
CA VAL A 89 5.07 -17.90 -11.19
C VAL A 89 5.06 -16.54 -11.86
N LEU A 90 4.10 -16.34 -12.77
CA LEU A 90 3.84 -15.01 -13.31
C LEU A 90 3.31 -14.13 -12.18
N PRO A 91 3.76 -12.87 -12.08
CA PRO A 91 3.14 -11.93 -11.16
C PRO A 91 1.67 -11.71 -11.55
N ASP A 92 0.79 -11.54 -10.55
CA ASP A 92 -0.64 -11.24 -10.75
C ASP A 92 -0.88 -9.83 -11.34
N PHE A 93 0.19 -9.10 -11.67
CA PHE A 93 0.19 -7.74 -12.18
C PHE A 93 1.23 -7.60 -13.30
N ASP A 94 0.96 -6.70 -14.25
CA ASP A 94 1.86 -6.41 -15.36
C ASP A 94 3.10 -5.63 -14.88
N PRO A 95 4.31 -6.20 -14.94
CA PRO A 95 5.54 -5.52 -14.53
C PRO A 95 5.94 -4.37 -15.46
N ALA A 96 5.44 -4.32 -16.71
CA ALA A 96 5.69 -3.21 -17.62
C ALA A 96 4.79 -1.99 -17.34
N ALA A 97 3.68 -2.17 -16.61
CA ALA A 97 2.75 -1.10 -16.31
C ALA A 97 3.24 -0.16 -15.20
N THR A 98 4.04 -0.62 -14.23
CA THR A 98 4.48 0.24 -13.09
C THR A 98 5.72 -0.29 -12.33
N PRO A 99 6.96 -0.03 -12.78
CA PRO A 99 8.15 -0.37 -11.99
C PRO A 99 8.41 0.60 -10.81
N GLU A 100 8.06 1.88 -10.94
CA GLU A 100 8.43 2.91 -9.94
C GLU A 100 7.39 3.04 -8.81
N HIS A 101 6.12 2.80 -9.10
CA HIS A 101 5.03 3.05 -8.13
C HIS A 101 4.98 2.02 -7.01
N LEU A 102 5.36 0.75 -7.25
CA LEU A 102 5.28 -0.33 -6.26
C LEU A 102 6.41 -0.24 -5.22
N SER A 103 7.63 0.09 -5.64
CA SER A 103 8.77 0.33 -4.74
C SER A 103 8.48 1.48 -3.76
N ALA A 104 8.01 2.62 -4.30
CA ALA A 104 7.69 3.79 -3.49
C ALA A 104 6.46 3.57 -2.60
N THR A 105 5.39 2.92 -3.08
CA THR A 105 4.23 2.64 -2.23
C THR A 105 4.54 1.63 -1.15
N GLN A 106 5.36 0.61 -1.41
CA GLN A 106 5.77 -0.37 -0.40
C GLN A 106 6.69 0.26 0.65
N ALA A 107 7.64 1.10 0.23
CA ALA A 107 8.46 1.89 1.14
C ALA A 107 7.64 2.93 1.95
N LEU A 108 6.65 3.59 1.32
CA LEU A 108 5.70 4.49 2.00
C LEU A 108 4.81 3.72 2.98
N LEU A 109 4.40 2.50 2.67
CA LEU A 109 3.63 1.64 3.58
C LEU A 109 4.47 1.23 4.81
N GLU A 110 5.78 1.02 4.63
CA GLU A 110 6.73 0.69 5.70
C GLU A 110 7.12 1.90 6.57
N GLN A 111 7.47 3.04 5.96
CA GLN A 111 7.86 4.26 6.70
C GLN A 111 6.65 5.04 7.23
N GLY A 112 5.51 4.87 6.59
CA GLY A 112 4.29 5.66 6.78
C GLY A 112 4.36 7.01 6.03
N ALA A 113 3.19 7.55 5.72
CA ALA A 113 3.04 8.92 5.21
C ALA A 113 2.56 9.81 6.36
N ALA A 114 3.05 11.05 6.41
CA ALA A 114 2.63 12.02 7.41
C ALA A 114 2.34 13.38 6.77
N CYS A 115 1.36 14.06 7.35
CA CYS A 115 0.83 15.34 6.89
C CYS A 115 0.35 16.16 8.08
N ASN A 116 0.11 17.46 7.90
CA ASN A 116 -0.65 18.24 8.88
C ASN A 116 -2.09 18.45 8.38
N VAL A 117 -3.05 18.29 9.28
CA VAL A 117 -4.48 18.47 9.03
C VAL A 117 -5.12 19.12 10.25
N VAL A 118 -6.34 19.64 10.11
CA VAL A 118 -7.12 20.07 11.27
C VAL A 118 -7.94 18.91 11.79
N TYR A 119 -7.81 18.59 13.07
CA TYR A 119 -8.76 17.74 13.77
C TYR A 119 -9.94 18.58 14.24
N VAL A 120 -11.12 18.30 13.69
CA VAL A 120 -12.36 19.03 13.98
C VAL A 120 -13.06 18.44 15.21
N GLY A 121 -13.03 17.11 15.35
CA GLY A 121 -13.60 16.42 16.50
C GLY A 121 -13.91 14.96 16.22
N SER A 122 -14.65 14.34 17.13
CA SER A 122 -15.20 13.00 16.97
C SER A 122 -16.63 12.89 17.47
N VAL A 123 -17.33 11.88 16.95
CA VAL A 123 -18.70 11.53 17.33
C VAL A 123 -18.75 10.01 17.53
N ASP A 124 -19.35 9.57 18.62
CA ASP A 124 -19.71 8.17 18.81
C ASP A 124 -20.92 7.88 17.93
N VAL A 125 -20.78 6.90 17.06
CA VAL A 125 -21.72 6.60 15.98
C VAL A 125 -22.31 5.20 16.10
N GLU A 126 -22.13 4.57 17.27
CA GLU A 126 -22.63 3.22 17.56
C GLU A 126 -22.24 2.24 16.44
N SER A 127 -23.20 1.62 15.75
CA SER A 127 -22.94 0.70 14.64
C SER A 127 -22.84 1.37 13.26
N LEU A 128 -23.07 2.68 13.16
CA LEU A 128 -23.12 3.40 11.88
C LEU A 128 -21.72 3.51 11.26
N THR A 129 -21.63 3.21 9.96
CA THR A 129 -20.39 3.24 9.18
C THR A 129 -20.65 3.77 7.74
N GLY A 130 -19.60 3.85 6.91
CA GLY A 130 -19.69 4.25 5.52
C GLY A 130 -19.94 5.75 5.30
N ASN A 131 -20.37 6.11 4.10
CA ASN A 131 -20.55 7.50 3.68
C ASN A 131 -21.58 8.26 4.52
N GLU A 132 -22.67 7.61 4.95
CA GLU A 132 -23.68 8.28 5.79
C GLU A 132 -23.14 8.60 7.19
N CYS A 133 -22.31 7.73 7.74
CA CYS A 133 -21.58 7.99 8.99
C CYS A 133 -20.70 9.23 8.87
N VAL A 134 -19.90 9.32 7.80
CA VAL A 134 -19.02 10.45 7.51
C VAL A 134 -19.83 11.74 7.35
N LYS A 135 -20.87 11.71 6.52
CA LYS A 135 -21.75 12.86 6.27
C LYS A 135 -22.38 13.39 7.56
N ARG A 136 -22.93 12.51 8.41
CA ARG A 136 -23.54 12.91 9.69
C ARG A 136 -22.51 13.47 10.67
N SER A 137 -21.39 12.76 10.84
CA SER A 137 -20.36 13.13 11.82
C SER A 137 -19.71 14.47 11.46
N ILE A 138 -19.47 14.73 10.18
CA ILE A 138 -18.99 16.03 9.70
C ILE A 138 -19.97 17.15 10.06
N ALA A 139 -21.28 16.95 9.80
CA ALA A 139 -22.30 17.94 10.14
C ALA A 139 -22.24 18.29 11.63
N THR A 140 -22.23 17.27 12.48
CA THR A 140 -22.24 17.40 13.94
C THR A 140 -20.95 18.04 14.45
N CYS A 141 -19.78 17.59 14.01
CA CYS A 141 -18.50 18.15 14.43
C CYS A 141 -18.35 19.62 14.03
N SER A 142 -18.68 19.97 12.79
CA SER A 142 -18.62 21.36 12.33
C SER A 142 -19.55 22.26 13.14
N GLN A 143 -20.78 21.81 13.41
CA GLN A 143 -21.72 22.57 14.24
C GLN A 143 -21.20 22.76 15.67
N ARG A 144 -20.62 21.72 16.29
CA ARG A 144 -20.03 21.82 17.64
C ARG A 144 -18.90 22.85 17.71
N VAL A 145 -18.09 22.95 16.66
CA VAL A 145 -17.04 23.99 16.59
C VAL A 145 -17.66 25.38 16.41
N MET A 146 -18.69 25.52 15.58
CA MET A 146 -19.41 26.79 15.40
C MET A 146 -20.07 27.28 16.69
N ASN A 147 -20.60 26.37 17.49
CA ASN A 147 -21.21 26.66 18.80
C ASN A 147 -20.18 26.88 19.91
N GLY A 148 -18.88 26.65 19.66
CA GLY A 148 -17.83 26.73 20.68
C GLY A 148 -17.80 25.54 21.66
N GLU A 149 -18.57 24.48 21.41
CA GLU A 149 -18.59 23.25 22.21
C GLU A 149 -17.32 22.41 22.02
N ASN A 150 -16.72 22.49 20.83
CA ASN A 150 -15.47 21.81 20.49
C ASN A 150 -14.44 22.79 19.93
N ARG A 151 -13.17 22.50 20.19
CA ARG A 151 -12.05 23.29 19.67
C ARG A 151 -11.27 22.50 18.63
N ALA A 152 -11.33 22.97 17.38
CA ALA A 152 -10.54 22.39 16.30
C ALA A 152 -9.06 22.75 16.48
N VAL A 153 -8.16 21.80 16.19
CA VAL A 153 -6.71 21.96 16.37
C VAL A 153 -5.93 21.38 15.19
N SER A 154 -4.81 22.03 14.83
CA SER A 154 -3.82 21.48 13.91
C SER A 154 -3.16 20.25 14.53
N VAL A 155 -3.14 19.15 13.78
CA VAL A 155 -2.55 17.88 14.20
C VAL A 155 -1.59 17.37 13.14
N HIS A 156 -0.49 16.77 13.60
CA HIS A 156 0.34 15.91 12.79
C HIS A 156 -0.34 14.56 12.63
N PHE A 157 -0.68 14.20 11.40
CA PHE A 157 -1.42 13.02 11.02
C PHE A 157 -0.51 12.06 10.27
N LYS A 158 -0.21 10.92 10.89
CA LYS A 158 0.63 9.87 10.32
C LYS A 158 -0.19 8.60 10.08
N VAL A 159 -0.05 8.03 8.89
CA VAL A 159 -0.60 6.71 8.54
C VAL A 159 0.57 5.77 8.26
N SER A 160 0.53 4.55 8.80
CA SER A 160 1.50 3.49 8.50
C SER A 160 0.83 2.13 8.50
N SER A 161 1.59 1.07 8.23
CA SER A 161 1.14 -0.32 8.38
C SER A 161 0.62 -0.67 9.78
N GLN A 162 0.97 0.08 10.82
CA GLN A 162 0.46 -0.11 12.20
C GLN A 162 -0.89 0.58 12.43
N GLY A 163 -1.24 1.58 11.61
CA GLY A 163 -2.50 2.31 11.71
C GLY A 163 -2.32 3.83 11.60
N VAL A 164 -3.22 4.57 12.25
CA VAL A 164 -3.27 6.04 12.19
C VAL A 164 -2.81 6.63 13.52
N THR A 165 -1.95 7.63 13.48
CA THR A 165 -1.46 8.36 14.65
C THR A 165 -1.72 9.85 14.49
N LEU A 166 -2.32 10.46 15.51
CA LEU A 166 -2.58 11.88 15.59
C LEU A 166 -1.74 12.47 16.73
N THR A 167 -1.05 13.58 16.48
CA THR A 167 -0.36 14.35 17.52
C THR A 167 -0.86 15.79 17.44
N ASP A 168 -1.39 16.33 18.53
CA ASP A 168 -1.85 17.72 18.58
C ASP A 168 -0.63 18.65 18.61
N ASN A 169 -0.46 19.45 17.55
CA ASN A 169 0.66 20.38 17.43
C ASN A 169 0.57 21.51 18.46
N THR A 170 -0.64 21.81 18.94
CA THR A 170 -0.93 22.87 19.91
C THR A 170 -0.86 22.36 21.35
N ARG A 171 -0.92 21.04 21.56
CA ARG A 171 -0.97 20.36 22.86
C ARG A 171 -2.07 20.91 23.78
N LYS A 172 -3.24 21.25 23.21
CA LYS A 172 -4.36 21.86 23.95
C LYS A 172 -5.54 20.92 24.16
N VAL A 173 -5.80 20.00 23.23
CA VAL A 173 -6.97 19.10 23.28
C VAL A 173 -6.56 17.68 23.64
N PHE A 174 -5.43 17.20 23.11
CA PHE A 174 -4.84 15.91 23.49
C PHE A 174 -3.32 15.95 23.25
N PHE A 175 -2.58 14.95 23.71
CA PHE A 175 -1.15 14.85 23.38
C PHE A 175 -0.93 14.03 22.11
N ARG A 176 -1.41 12.78 22.13
CA ARG A 176 -1.29 11.84 21.02
C ARG A 176 -2.39 10.79 21.08
N ARG A 177 -2.91 10.37 19.93
CA ARG A 177 -3.86 9.26 19.80
C ARG A 177 -3.37 8.30 18.72
N HIS A 178 -3.50 7.00 18.96
CA HIS A 178 -3.16 5.96 17.99
C HIS A 178 -4.35 5.02 17.79
N PHE A 179 -4.69 4.79 16.53
CA PHE A 179 -5.72 3.89 16.08
C PHE A 179 -5.04 2.76 15.34
N ASN A 180 -5.17 1.55 15.88
CA ASN A 180 -4.62 0.36 15.25
C ASN A 180 -5.26 0.19 13.87
N VAL A 181 -4.49 -0.25 12.88
CA VAL A 181 -4.99 -0.51 11.52
C VAL A 181 -6.23 -1.41 11.49
N GLN A 182 -6.33 -2.38 12.41
CA GLN A 182 -7.46 -3.29 12.53
C GLN A 182 -8.73 -2.63 13.08
N SER A 183 -8.61 -1.49 13.79
CA SER A 183 -9.77 -0.77 14.30
C SER A 183 -10.35 0.19 13.29
N VAL A 184 -9.55 0.70 12.33
CA VAL A 184 -10.06 1.57 11.26
C VAL A 184 -10.86 0.73 10.26
N ILE A 185 -12.14 1.05 10.10
CA ILE A 185 -13.09 0.26 9.29
C ILE A 185 -13.62 0.99 8.06
N PHE A 186 -13.48 2.31 8.01
CA PHE A 186 -13.88 3.11 6.85
C PHE A 186 -13.12 4.45 6.81
N ALA A 187 -12.83 4.97 5.62
CA ALA A 187 -12.33 6.33 5.43
C ALA A 187 -12.92 6.93 4.15
N GLY A 188 -13.32 8.21 4.22
CA GLY A 188 -14.00 8.88 3.11
C GLY A 188 -13.94 10.40 3.20
N MET A 189 -14.07 11.04 2.03
CA MET A 189 -14.31 12.48 1.93
C MET A 189 -15.76 12.80 2.30
N ASP A 190 -16.07 14.07 2.59
CA ASP A 190 -17.45 14.51 2.76
C ASP A 190 -18.28 14.28 1.48
N PRO A 191 -19.35 13.46 1.52
CA PRO A 191 -20.13 13.15 0.32
C PRO A 191 -20.88 14.35 -0.28
N VAL A 192 -21.10 15.40 0.52
CA VAL A 192 -21.77 16.64 0.10
C VAL A 192 -20.80 17.82 -0.05
N ASP A 193 -19.50 17.56 0.04
CA ASP A 193 -18.42 18.52 -0.24
C ASP A 193 -18.54 19.85 0.54
N ARG A 194 -18.92 19.81 1.83
CA ARG A 194 -18.90 20.99 2.69
C ARG A 194 -17.48 21.51 2.88
N ARG A 195 -17.38 22.77 3.32
CA ARG A 195 -16.11 23.42 3.64
C ARG A 195 -16.04 23.74 5.13
N PHE A 196 -14.85 23.59 5.69
CA PHE A 196 -14.55 23.99 7.04
C PHE A 196 -13.70 25.25 7.05
N GLU A 197 -14.06 26.19 7.91
CA GLU A 197 -13.34 27.45 8.07
C GLU A 197 -12.15 27.23 9.02
N ASN A 198 -10.98 26.91 8.46
CA ASN A 198 -9.77 26.63 9.25
C ASN A 198 -9.33 27.80 10.12
N ILE A 199 -9.75 29.03 9.82
CA ILE A 199 -9.54 30.21 10.67
C ILE A 199 -10.06 30.02 12.11
N ARG A 200 -10.98 29.06 12.32
CA ARG A 200 -11.51 28.70 13.66
C ARG A 200 -10.62 27.72 14.41
N ALA A 201 -9.68 27.07 13.73
CA ALA A 201 -8.80 26.07 14.32
C ALA A 201 -7.56 26.71 14.95
N LEU A 202 -7.09 26.12 16.04
CA LEU A 202 -5.79 26.49 16.59
C LEU A 202 -4.66 25.98 15.71
N GLY A 203 -3.67 26.83 15.48
CA GLY A 203 -2.55 26.52 14.58
C GLY A 203 -2.81 26.88 13.12
N PHE A 204 -3.89 27.62 12.82
CA PHE A 204 -4.06 28.27 11.52
C PHE A 204 -3.01 29.38 11.31
N HIS A 205 -2.52 29.49 10.08
CA HIS A 205 -1.67 30.59 9.61
C HIS A 205 -1.96 30.86 8.12
N ASP A 206 -1.46 31.97 7.57
CA ASP A 206 -1.78 32.43 6.20
C ASP A 206 -1.37 31.48 5.07
N GLY A 207 -0.50 30.51 5.37
CA GLY A 207 -0.09 29.47 4.43
C GLY A 207 -1.06 28.28 4.37
N CYS A 208 -2.07 28.24 5.25
CA CYS A 208 -3.06 27.18 5.30
C CYS A 208 -4.26 27.49 4.40
N ILE A 209 -4.97 26.44 3.97
CA ILE A 209 -6.25 26.56 3.28
C ILE A 209 -7.27 27.18 4.24
N ALA A 210 -7.91 28.30 3.86
CA ALA A 210 -8.92 28.95 4.70
C ALA A 210 -10.27 28.21 4.72
N GLN A 211 -10.73 27.74 3.55
CA GLN A 211 -11.98 26.98 3.35
C GLN A 211 -11.63 25.57 2.87
N ALA A 212 -11.45 24.66 3.82
CA ALA A 212 -10.87 23.35 3.57
C ALA A 212 -11.92 22.27 3.30
N ARG A 213 -11.59 21.29 2.45
CA ARG A 213 -12.43 20.09 2.29
C ARG A 213 -12.34 19.24 3.54
N LEU A 214 -13.44 18.56 3.84
CA LEU A 214 -13.58 17.70 5.01
C LEU A 214 -13.46 16.23 4.62
N PHE A 215 -12.87 15.45 5.50
CA PHE A 215 -12.78 14.00 5.40
C PHE A 215 -12.84 13.39 6.79
N ALA A 216 -13.07 12.08 6.84
CA ALA A 216 -13.14 11.36 8.10
C ALA A 216 -12.70 9.92 7.94
N PHE A 217 -12.34 9.30 9.07
CA PHE A 217 -12.30 7.85 9.19
C PHE A 217 -13.15 7.38 10.35
N VAL A 218 -13.65 6.17 10.25
CA VAL A 218 -14.43 5.47 11.27
C VAL A 218 -13.56 4.38 11.87
N ALA A 219 -13.47 4.35 13.19
CA ALA A 219 -12.72 3.34 13.93
C ALA A 219 -13.59 2.68 15.00
N ARG A 220 -13.39 1.37 15.21
CA ARG A 220 -13.96 0.65 16.35
C ARG A 220 -13.35 1.13 17.65
N ILE A 221 -14.19 1.38 18.64
CA ILE A 221 -13.77 1.74 19.98
C ILE A 221 -13.23 0.47 20.65
N PRO A 222 -11.98 0.48 21.18
CA PRO A 222 -11.46 -0.66 21.93
C PRO A 222 -12.41 -1.06 23.06
N SER A 223 -12.63 -2.35 23.25
CA SER A 223 -13.47 -2.89 24.33
C SER A 223 -14.98 -2.64 24.19
N SER A 224 -15.43 -2.06 23.07
CA SER A 224 -16.84 -1.84 22.76
C SER A 224 -17.19 -2.45 21.40
N SER A 225 -18.48 -2.68 21.17
CA SER A 225 -19.03 -3.02 19.84
C SER A 225 -19.34 -1.78 18.99
N GLU A 226 -19.09 -0.59 19.55
CA GLU A 226 -19.39 0.70 18.96
C GLU A 226 -18.21 1.26 18.14
N ASN A 227 -18.55 2.20 17.27
CA ASN A 227 -17.65 2.91 16.39
C ASN A 227 -17.63 4.40 16.77
N ALA A 228 -16.50 5.04 16.52
CA ALA A 228 -16.34 6.48 16.56
C ALA A 228 -15.89 6.98 15.17
N CYS A 229 -16.46 8.10 14.74
CA CYS A 229 -16.04 8.79 13.54
C CYS A 229 -15.17 9.99 13.91
N HIS A 230 -13.99 10.09 13.31
CA HIS A 230 -13.03 11.17 13.53
C HIS A 230 -12.99 12.07 12.30
N VAL A 231 -13.27 13.36 12.50
CA VAL A 231 -13.45 14.34 11.42
C VAL A 231 -12.24 15.26 11.32
N PHE A 232 -11.80 15.48 10.09
CA PHE A 232 -10.63 16.28 9.74
C PHE A 232 -10.94 17.25 8.59
N ALA A 233 -10.18 18.33 8.53
CA ALA A 233 -10.13 19.23 7.39
C ALA A 233 -8.70 19.31 6.84
N GLU A 234 -8.58 19.49 5.52
CA GLU A 234 -7.30 19.78 4.87
C GLU A 234 -6.65 21.03 5.49
N LEU A 235 -5.33 21.06 5.62
CA LEU A 235 -4.61 22.23 6.15
C LEU A 235 -3.64 22.80 5.12
N GLU A 236 -2.83 21.94 4.50
CA GLU A 236 -1.78 22.33 3.55
C GLU A 236 -2.26 22.11 2.09
N PRO A 237 -2.09 23.09 1.17
CA PRO A 237 -2.53 22.98 -0.22
C PRO A 237 -1.95 21.77 -0.98
N GLU A 238 -0.70 21.42 -0.68
CA GLU A 238 0.04 20.34 -1.34
C GLU A 238 -0.34 18.93 -0.83
N GLN A 239 -1.15 18.85 0.23
CA GLN A 239 -1.51 17.60 0.89
C GLN A 239 -3.04 17.45 0.96
N PRO A 240 -3.69 17.13 -0.17
CA PRO A 240 -5.14 17.02 -0.23
C PRO A 240 -5.64 15.84 0.61
N GLY A 241 -6.80 16.00 1.24
CA GLY A 241 -7.43 14.99 2.09
C GLY A 241 -7.79 13.73 1.31
N SER A 242 -8.05 13.86 0.01
CA SER A 242 -8.26 12.71 -0.88
C SER A 242 -7.03 11.79 -0.95
N ALA A 243 -5.81 12.33 -0.92
CA ALA A 243 -4.59 11.54 -0.87
C ALA A 243 -4.46 10.80 0.47
N VAL A 244 -4.83 11.45 1.58
CA VAL A 244 -4.86 10.84 2.92
C VAL A 244 -5.84 9.69 2.97
N VAL A 245 -7.09 9.90 2.52
CA VAL A 245 -8.13 8.85 2.46
C VAL A 245 -7.69 7.69 1.58
N ASN A 246 -7.13 7.96 0.40
CA ASN A 246 -6.61 6.93 -0.49
C ASN A 246 -5.50 6.11 0.16
N PHE A 247 -4.61 6.76 0.92
CA PHE A 247 -3.52 6.07 1.60
C PHE A 247 -4.03 5.19 2.75
N ILE A 248 -5.00 5.65 3.55
CA ILE A 248 -5.67 4.83 4.57
C ILE A 248 -6.31 3.59 3.92
N ASN A 249 -7.07 3.78 2.85
CA ASN A 249 -7.74 2.68 2.15
C ASN A 249 -6.74 1.65 1.60
N LYS A 250 -5.60 2.09 1.05
CA LYS A 250 -4.52 1.19 0.60
C LYS A 250 -3.92 0.38 1.76
N VAL A 251 -3.66 1.03 2.89
CA VAL A 251 -3.12 0.37 4.10
C VAL A 251 -4.10 -0.69 4.62
N MET A 252 -5.39 -0.36 4.69
CA MET A 252 -6.43 -1.28 5.14
C MET A 252 -6.58 -2.49 4.21
N LEU A 253 -6.57 -2.27 2.89
CA LEU A 253 -6.63 -3.35 1.89
C LEU A 253 -5.40 -4.28 1.99
N ALA A 254 -4.21 -3.71 2.18
CA ALA A 254 -2.99 -4.49 2.33
C ALA A 254 -3.00 -5.43 3.56
N GLN A 255 -3.63 -5.01 4.67
CA GLN A 255 -3.77 -5.88 5.84
C GLN A 255 -4.80 -6.99 5.65
N LYS A 256 -5.89 -6.73 4.91
CA LYS A 256 -6.93 -7.74 4.64
C LYS A 256 -6.44 -8.88 3.74
N ASN A 257 -5.43 -8.61 2.92
CA ASN A 257 -4.82 -9.57 1.99
C ASN A 257 -3.60 -10.29 2.57
N ARG A 258 -3.29 -10.10 3.86
CA ARG A 258 -2.19 -10.80 4.52
C ARG A 258 -2.72 -12.16 5.00
N PRO A 259 -2.10 -13.29 4.58
CA PRO A 259 -2.55 -14.64 4.94
C PRO A 259 -2.45 -14.92 6.43
#